data_AF-U2EAP0-F1
#
_entry.id   AF-U2EAP0-F1
#
_cell.length_a   1.000
_cell.length_b   1.000
_cell.length_c   1.000
_cell.angle_alpha   90.00
_cell.angle_beta   90.00
_cell.angle_gamma   90.00
#
_symmetry.space_group_name_H-M   'P 1'
#
loop_
_entity.id
_entity.type
_entity.pdbx_description
1 polymer ?
#
loop_
_entity_poly.entity_id
_entity_poly.type
_entity_poly.pdbx_seq_one_letter_code
_entity_poly.pdbx_strand_id
1 'polypeptide(L)'
;MKSLRQPIDAKCKDCIYDPGSGLGTWREQIAQCAAFACPLWPVRTGPESGPYQRPAIDAELRQAADKRRRARLPGNSGMEGTP
;
A
#
# COMPACT_ATOMS: atom_id res chain seq x y z
N MET A 1 11.29 -13.46 3.32
CA MET A 1 10.75 -13.12 1.99
C MET A 1 10.92 -11.63 1.77
N LYS A 2 11.49 -11.19 0.64
CA LYS A 2 11.62 -9.76 0.29
C LYS A 2 10.32 -9.31 -0.39
N SER A 3 9.81 -8.15 -0.01
CA SER A 3 8.57 -7.59 -0.58
C SER A 3 8.84 -6.99 -1.96
N LEU A 4 7.90 -7.17 -2.89
CA LEU A 4 7.93 -6.50 -4.21
C LEU A 4 7.60 -5.00 -4.12
N ARG A 5 7.29 -4.49 -2.93
CA ARG A 5 6.84 -3.10 -2.76
C ARG A 5 7.88 -2.07 -3.21
N GLN A 6 9.13 -2.24 -2.78
CA GLN A 6 10.23 -1.34 -3.14
C GLN A 6 10.48 -1.26 -4.65
N PRO A 7 10.64 -2.38 -5.39
CA PRO A 7 10.85 -2.31 -6.83
C PRO A 7 9.64 -1.76 -7.59
N ILE A 8 8.41 -2.03 -7.14
CA ILE A 8 7.20 -1.44 -7.74
C ILE A 8 7.19 0.08 -7.55
N ASP A 9 7.45 0.56 -6.33
CA ASP A 9 7.50 1.99 -6.01
C ASP A 9 8.60 2.70 -6.81
N ALA A 10 9.78 2.09 -6.91
CA ALA A 10 10.87 2.60 -7.72
C ALA A 10 10.49 2.71 -9.20
N LYS A 11 9.84 1.67 -9.77
CA LYS A 11 9.43 1.71 -11.17
C LYS A 11 8.34 2.74 -11.44
N CYS A 12 7.37 2.88 -10.53
CA CYS A 12 6.30 3.87 -10.70
C CYS A 12 6.84 5.29 -10.57
N LYS A 13 7.79 5.53 -9.65
CA LYS A 13 8.46 6.82 -9.52
C LYS A 13 9.25 7.16 -10.79
N ASP A 14 10.08 6.24 -11.28
CA ASP A 14 10.83 6.39 -12.54
C ASP A 14 9.91 6.65 -13.75
N CYS A 15 8.71 6.07 -13.77
CA CYS A 15 7.81 6.15 -14.91
C CYS A 15 7.09 7.49 -15.08
N ILE A 16 6.65 8.14 -13.99
CA ILE A 16 5.76 9.31 -14.08
C ILE A 16 6.12 10.45 -13.13
N TYR A 17 6.98 10.22 -12.13
CA TYR A 17 7.25 11.29 -11.17
C TYR A 17 8.04 12.41 -11.83
N ASP A 18 7.44 13.59 -11.90
CA ASP A 18 8.08 14.83 -12.28
C ASP A 18 8.18 15.75 -11.04
N PRO A 19 9.39 15.97 -10.50
CA PRO A 19 9.59 16.88 -9.37
C PRO A 19 9.34 18.36 -9.72
N GLY A 20 9.38 18.76 -11.00
CA GLY A 20 9.17 20.13 -11.46
C GLY A 20 7.72 20.49 -11.79
N SER A 21 6.83 19.50 -11.89
CA SER A 21 5.44 19.68 -12.32
C SER A 21 4.56 20.51 -11.37
N GLY A 22 4.93 20.59 -10.08
CA GLY A 22 4.07 21.16 -9.04
C GLY A 22 2.85 20.29 -8.67
N LEU A 23 2.72 19.08 -9.23
CA LEU A 23 1.57 18.16 -9.02
C LEU A 23 1.65 17.36 -7.70
N GLY A 24 2.29 17.93 -6.69
CA GLY A 24 2.47 17.31 -5.38
C GLY A 24 3.56 16.24 -5.34
N THR A 25 3.45 15.37 -4.34
CA THR A 25 4.41 14.31 -4.04
C THR A 25 4.39 13.20 -5.09
N TRP A 26 5.47 12.43 -5.15
CA TRP A 26 5.57 11.31 -6.08
C TRP A 26 4.45 10.25 -5.91
N ARG A 27 3.94 10.03 -4.69
CA ARG A 27 2.83 9.10 -4.45
C ARG A 27 1.49 9.66 -4.96
N GLU A 28 1.28 10.97 -4.85
CA GLU A 28 0.08 11.63 -5.41
C GLU A 28 0.08 11.61 -6.94
N GLN A 29 1.25 11.80 -7.57
CA GLN A 29 1.37 11.71 -9.03
C GLN A 29 1.15 10.27 -9.53
N ILE A 30 1.66 9.25 -8.83
CA ILE A 30 1.40 7.85 -9.17
C ILE A 30 -0.09 7.51 -9.03
N ALA A 31 -0.76 8.02 -7.99
CA ALA A 31 -2.20 7.79 -7.78
C ALA A 31 -3.05 8.37 -8.93
N GLN A 32 -2.58 9.45 -9.55
CA GLN A 32 -3.24 10.14 -10.67
C GLN A 32 -2.84 9.64 -12.06
N CYS A 33 -1.94 8.66 -12.16
CA CYS A 33 -1.46 8.14 -13.45
C CYS A 33 -2.58 7.46 -14.26
N ALA A 34 -3.00 8.05 -15.39
CA ALA A 34 -4.11 7.55 -16.22
C ALA A 34 -3.83 6.27 -17.06
N ALA A 35 -2.66 5.63 -16.90
CA ALA A 35 -2.32 4.40 -17.61
C ALA A 35 -3.02 3.17 -16.98
N PHE A 36 -4.33 3.05 -17.16
CA PHE A 36 -5.18 1.99 -16.58
C PHE A 36 -4.80 0.58 -17.04
N ALA A 37 -4.27 0.43 -18.26
CA ALA A 37 -3.80 -0.86 -18.79
C ALA A 37 -2.43 -1.30 -18.24
N CYS A 38 -1.79 -0.48 -17.39
CA CYS A 38 -0.51 -0.83 -16.81
C CYS A 38 -0.66 -2.06 -15.89
N PRO A 39 0.21 -3.08 -16.00
CA PRO A 39 0.13 -4.27 -15.15
C PRO A 39 0.36 -3.96 -13.67
N LEU A 40 0.99 -2.83 -13.34
CA LEU A 40 1.17 -2.38 -11.96
C LEU A 40 -0.04 -1.62 -11.42
N TRP A 41 -1.02 -1.22 -12.25
CA TRP A 41 -2.21 -0.45 -11.84
C TRP A 41 -2.87 -0.96 -10.55
N PRO A 42 -3.09 -2.27 -10.33
CA PRO A 42 -3.75 -2.76 -9.13
C PRO A 42 -2.92 -2.64 -7.85
N VAL A 43 -1.59 -2.49 -7.97
CA VAL A 43 -0.63 -2.56 -6.86
C VAL A 43 0.21 -1.29 -6.68
N ARG A 44 -0.12 -0.22 -7.42
CA ARG A 44 0.53 1.09 -7.27
C ARG A 44 0.39 1.61 -5.86
N THR A 45 1.37 2.42 -5.44
CA THR A 45 1.22 3.17 -4.20
C THR A 45 0.41 4.44 -4.43
N GLY A 46 -0.50 4.73 -3.51
CA GLY A 46 -1.06 6.05 -3.31
C GLY A 46 -0.42 6.77 -2.13
N PRO A 47 -0.78 8.04 -1.88
CA PRO A 47 -0.43 8.76 -0.67
C PRO A 47 -1.10 8.14 0.57
N GLU A 48 -0.58 8.44 1.75
CA GLU A 48 -1.11 7.92 3.01
C GLU A 48 -2.42 8.59 3.42
N SER A 49 -2.67 9.82 2.96
CA SER A 49 -3.87 10.62 3.24
C SER A 49 -4.22 11.53 2.05
N GLY A 50 -5.35 12.21 2.11
CA GLY A 50 -5.77 13.21 1.12
C GLY A 50 -6.69 12.67 0.02
N PRO A 51 -7.12 13.55 -0.91
CA PRO A 51 -8.14 13.23 -1.91
C PRO A 51 -7.67 12.24 -2.99
N TYR A 52 -6.36 12.03 -3.10
CA TYR A 52 -5.74 11.11 -4.06
C TYR A 52 -5.44 9.72 -3.48
N GLN A 53 -5.89 9.43 -2.25
CA GLN A 53 -5.88 8.06 -1.75
C GLN A 53 -6.75 7.20 -2.68
N ARG A 54 -6.28 6.03 -3.14
CA ARG A 54 -7.12 5.10 -3.91
C ARG A 54 -8.02 4.35 -2.92
N PRO A 55 -9.28 4.75 -2.72
CA PRO A 55 -9.96 4.44 -1.46
C PRO A 55 -10.41 2.98 -1.34
N ALA A 56 -10.68 2.29 -2.45
CA ALA A 56 -11.27 0.95 -2.44
C ALA A 56 -10.22 -0.17 -2.31
N ILE A 57 -9.21 -0.21 -3.19
CA ILE A 57 -8.23 -1.30 -3.23
C ILE A 57 -7.26 -1.20 -2.04
N ASP A 58 -6.82 0.00 -1.66
CA ASP A 58 -5.85 0.15 -0.57
C ASP A 58 -6.47 -0.15 0.80
N ALA A 59 -7.75 0.18 1.00
CA ALA A 59 -8.46 -0.13 2.25
C ALA A 59 -8.64 -1.65 2.41
N GLU A 60 -9.07 -2.33 1.36
CA GLU A 60 -9.24 -3.79 1.37
C GLU A 60 -7.89 -4.51 1.56
N LEU A 61 -6.83 -4.07 0.88
CA LEU A 61 -5.48 -4.61 1.07
C LEU A 61 -4.93 -4.35 2.48
N ARG A 62 -5.15 -3.16 3.05
CA ARG A 62 -4.76 -2.83 4.44
C ARG A 62 -5.51 -3.72 5.44
N GLN A 63 -6.82 -3.87 5.28
CA GLN A 63 -7.64 -4.75 6.11
C GLN A 63 -7.18 -6.22 6.00
N ALA A 64 -6.88 -6.69 4.79
CA ALA A 64 -6.35 -8.03 4.57
C ALA A 64 -4.96 -8.23 5.21
N ALA A 65 -4.08 -7.24 5.15
CA ALA A 65 -2.77 -7.26 5.81
C ALA A 65 -2.92 -7.30 7.34
N ASP A 66 -3.81 -6.49 7.90
CA ASP A 66 -4.12 -6.45 9.33
C ASP A 66 -4.73 -7.77 9.82
N LYS A 67 -5.65 -8.36 9.04
CA LYS A 67 -6.22 -9.68 9.30
C LYS A 67 -5.13 -10.76 9.34
N ARG A 68 -4.20 -10.75 8.38
CA ARG A 68 -3.05 -11.68 8.35
C ARG A 68 -2.10 -11.46 9.53
N ARG A 69 -1.86 -10.21 9.94
CA ARG A 69 -1.05 -9.88 11.12
C ARG A 69 -1.69 -10.43 12.39
N ARG A 70 -2.99 -10.19 12.60
CA ARG A 70 -3.75 -10.70 13.75
C ARG A 70 -3.78 -12.22 13.80
N ALA A 71 -3.95 -12.90 12.66
CA ALA A 71 -3.93 -14.36 12.59
C ALA A 71 -2.56 -14.99 12.89
N ARG A 72 -1.46 -14.22 12.79
CA ARG A 72 -0.10 -14.69 13.09
C ARG A 72 0.37 -14.39 14.51
N LEU A 73 -0.35 -13.56 15.26
CA LEU A 73 -0.03 -13.33 16.67
C LEU A 73 -0.40 -14.61 17.45
N PRO A 74 0.55 -15.22 18.18
CA PRO A 74 0.22 -16.35 19.04
C PRO A 74 -0.81 -15.87 20.06
N GLY A 75 -1.95 -16.56 20.12
CA GLY A 75 -2.98 -16.30 21.11
C GLY A 75 -2.38 -16.47 22.50
N ASN A 76 -2.35 -15.40 23.29
CA ASN A 76 -2.02 -15.48 24.70
C ASN A 76 -3.21 -16.14 25.43
N SER A 77 -3.31 -17.47 25.37
CA SER A 77 -4.15 -18.25 26.28
C SER A 77 -3.42 -18.34 27.63
N GLY A 78 -3.59 -17.30 28.45
CA GLY A 78 -3.11 -17.30 29.83
C GLY A 78 -3.76 -18.45 30.60
N MET A 79 -2.92 -19.29 31.18
CA MET A 79 -3.29 -20.32 32.17
C MET A 79 -3.96 -19.66 33.38
N GLU A 80 -5.24 -19.95 33.62
CA GLU A 80 -5.78 -19.89 34.98
C GLU A 80 -5.40 -21.21 35.67
N GLY A 81 -4.27 -21.18 36.39
CA GLY A 81 -3.84 -22.27 37.26
C GLY A 81 -4.68 -22.28 38.53
N THR A 82 -5.50 -23.30 38.71
CA THR A 82 -6.07 -23.74 40.00
C THR A 82 -5.10 -24.77 40.60
N PRO A 83 -4.77 -24.67 41.89
CA PRO A 83 -5.50 -25.42 42.90
C PRO A 83 -5.95 -24.59 44.12
#